data_AF-A0A1Q3BQD5-F1
#
_entry.id   AF-A0A1Q3BQD5-F1
#
_cell.length_a   1.000
_cell.length_b   1.000
_cell.length_c   1.000
_cell.angle_alpha   90.00
_cell.angle_beta   90.00
_cell.angle_gamma   90.00
#
_symmetry.space_group_name_H-M   'P 1'
#
loop_
_entity.id
_entity.type
_entity.pdbx_description
1 polymer ?
#
loop_
_entity_poly.entity_id
_entity_poly.type
_entity_poly.pdbx_seq_one_letter_code
_entity_poly.pdbx_strand_id
1 'polypeptide(L)'
;MGWFDYLCSSHIIYPRLVKLFYANLESSTSCITNSFVLGTHISITSDLIAETLGIPNEGITHFNDIGKTEALGICLEQPNVNPLMNVTSSHLPIASRIILLLVTNTFLPKEGSHTLPSERDLKFVACVKNGTPINLIYLIVNHLLSRPNHTPYPMLLSRIIMVVLASLNIDIPDDEQSVKPTHKQLVNKAGLRLCNIVFEDGEWVELQGRGREQMREQAKVRAGDDEDDDEDDPQQFV
;
A
#
# COMPACT_ATOMS: atom_id res chain seq x y z
N MET A 1 16.54 -6.84 7.02
CA MET A 1 15.10 -7.17 6.87
C MET A 1 14.81 -8.17 5.76
N GLY A 2 15.62 -8.27 4.69
CA GLY A 2 15.48 -9.37 3.71
C GLY A 2 14.34 -9.23 2.71
N TRP A 3 13.75 -8.05 2.56
CA TRP A 3 12.55 -7.84 1.74
C TRP A 3 12.82 -7.62 0.25
N PHE A 4 14.09 -7.54 -0.17
CA PHE A 4 14.46 -7.15 -1.52
C PHE A 4 13.84 -8.05 -2.59
N ASP A 5 14.01 -9.37 -2.45
CA ASP A 5 13.47 -10.33 -3.43
C ASP A 5 11.95 -10.28 -3.50
N TYR A 6 11.27 -10.07 -2.37
CA TYR A 6 9.82 -9.87 -2.35
C TYR A 6 9.40 -8.59 -3.09
N LEU A 7 10.08 -7.47 -2.83
CA LEU A 7 9.80 -6.18 -3.48
C LEU A 7 10.06 -6.20 -4.99
N CYS A 8 11.08 -6.95 -5.43
CA CYS A 8 11.41 -7.10 -6.83
C CYS A 8 10.59 -8.19 -7.53
N SER A 9 9.79 -8.95 -6.79
CA SER A 9 9.02 -10.06 -7.37
C SER A 9 7.87 -9.57 -8.23
N SER A 10 7.72 -10.13 -9.43
CA SER A 10 6.61 -9.86 -10.35
C SER A 10 5.92 -11.16 -10.75
N HIS A 11 5.23 -11.78 -9.79
CA HIS A 11 4.48 -13.01 -10.01
C HIS A 11 3.20 -12.76 -10.82
N ILE A 12 2.87 -13.72 -11.67
CA ILE A 12 1.60 -13.77 -12.40
C ILE A 12 0.45 -13.85 -11.39
N ILE A 13 -0.64 -13.15 -11.68
CA ILE A 13 -1.85 -13.18 -10.88
C ILE A 13 -2.87 -14.09 -11.56
N TYR A 14 -3.51 -14.95 -10.78
CA TYR A 14 -4.65 -15.79 -11.17
C TYR A 14 -5.92 -15.27 -10.50
N PRO A 15 -6.66 -14.34 -11.12
CA PRO A 15 -7.73 -13.62 -10.44
C PRO A 15 -8.87 -14.53 -9.97
N ARG A 16 -9.17 -15.62 -10.69
CA ARG A 16 -10.22 -16.56 -10.28
C ARG A 16 -9.80 -17.32 -9.03
N LEU A 17 -8.56 -17.81 -8.98
CA LEU A 17 -8.04 -18.49 -7.79
C LEU A 17 -8.00 -17.58 -6.56
N VAL A 18 -7.56 -16.33 -6.72
CA VAL A 18 -7.54 -15.35 -5.62
C VAL A 18 -8.96 -15.05 -5.13
N LYS A 19 -9.94 -14.89 -6.05
CA LYS A 19 -11.35 -14.68 -5.67
C LYS A 19 -11.92 -15.89 -4.94
N LEU A 20 -11.66 -17.11 -5.42
CA LEU A 20 -12.08 -18.34 -4.73
C LEU A 20 -11.49 -18.43 -3.33
N PHE A 21 -10.21 -18.08 -3.18
CA PHE A 21 -9.54 -18.05 -1.89
C PHE A 21 -10.24 -17.12 -0.89
N TYR A 22 -10.56 -15.89 -1.30
CA TYR A 22 -11.25 -14.96 -0.42
C TYR A 22 -12.71 -15.32 -0.16
N ALA A 23 -13.42 -15.84 -1.17
CA ALA A 23 -14.81 -16.26 -1.05
C ALA A 23 -15.00 -17.40 -0.03
N ASN A 24 -14.00 -18.28 0.08
CA ASN A 24 -14.02 -19.44 0.98
C ASN A 24 -13.12 -19.25 2.22
N LEU A 25 -12.67 -18.02 2.50
CA LEU A 25 -11.81 -17.75 3.64
C LEU A 25 -12.54 -18.05 4.95
N GLU A 26 -12.00 -18.97 5.75
CA GLU A 26 -12.58 -19.38 7.03
C GLU A 26 -12.37 -18.31 8.11
N SER A 27 -13.28 -18.25 9.08
CA SER A 27 -13.09 -17.42 10.27
C SER A 27 -12.15 -18.14 11.21
N SER A 28 -10.96 -17.60 11.42
CA SER A 28 -9.94 -18.20 12.28
C SER A 28 -9.66 -17.31 13.48
N THR A 29 -9.52 -17.93 14.65
CA THR A 29 -8.96 -17.29 15.87
C THR A 29 -7.46 -17.58 16.02
N SER A 30 -6.90 -18.43 15.16
CA SER A 30 -5.47 -18.75 15.11
C SER A 30 -4.77 -17.90 14.03
N CYS A 31 -3.44 -17.79 14.10
CA CYS A 31 -2.60 -17.13 13.09
C CYS A 31 -2.46 -17.95 11.78
N ILE A 32 -3.48 -18.73 11.45
CA ILE A 32 -3.54 -19.59 10.26
C ILE A 32 -4.74 -19.15 9.43
N THR A 33 -4.49 -18.94 8.13
CA THR A 33 -5.51 -18.52 7.17
C THR A 33 -5.93 -19.74 6.34
N ASN A 34 -7.10 -20.29 6.63
CA ASN A 34 -7.65 -21.47 5.93
C ASN A 34 -8.66 -21.05 4.87
N SER A 35 -8.62 -21.71 3.71
CA SER A 35 -9.56 -21.50 2.62
C SER A 35 -9.72 -22.77 1.78
N PHE A 36 -10.61 -22.72 0.80
CA PHE A 36 -10.87 -23.79 -0.14
C PHE A 36 -10.85 -23.28 -1.59
N VAL A 37 -9.99 -23.87 -2.43
CA VAL A 37 -9.79 -23.48 -3.83
C VAL A 37 -9.69 -24.73 -4.68
N LEU A 38 -10.48 -24.80 -5.77
CA LEU A 38 -10.48 -25.93 -6.72
C LEU A 38 -10.58 -27.32 -6.04
N GLY A 39 -11.49 -27.48 -5.07
CA GLY A 39 -11.64 -28.78 -4.40
C GLY A 39 -10.59 -29.07 -3.32
N THR A 40 -9.69 -28.13 -3.04
CA THR A 40 -8.52 -28.31 -2.18
C THR A 40 -8.52 -27.37 -1.00
N HIS A 41 -8.28 -27.90 0.21
CA HIS A 41 -8.04 -27.08 1.40
C HIS A 41 -6.66 -26.43 1.31
N ILE A 42 -6.63 -25.11 1.42
CA ILE A 42 -5.40 -24.32 1.45
C ILE A 42 -5.25 -23.74 2.84
N SER A 43 -4.16 -24.10 3.52
CA SER A 43 -3.78 -23.54 4.80
C SER A 43 -2.54 -22.67 4.63
N ILE A 44 -2.71 -21.36 4.79
CA ILE A 44 -1.61 -20.40 4.75
C ILE A 44 -1.15 -20.15 6.17
N THR A 45 0.02 -20.71 6.51
CA THR A 45 0.75 -20.50 7.76
C THR A 45 1.83 -19.44 7.58
N SER A 46 2.29 -18.86 8.68
CA SER A 46 3.46 -17.96 8.65
C SER A 46 4.69 -18.63 8.04
N ASP A 47 4.92 -19.92 8.32
CA ASP A 47 6.07 -20.66 7.79
C ASP A 47 5.99 -20.82 6.27
N LEU A 48 4.81 -21.12 5.72
CA LEU A 48 4.59 -21.20 4.28
C LEU A 48 4.86 -19.86 3.59
N ILE A 49 4.41 -18.75 4.17
CA ILE A 49 4.70 -17.41 3.62
C ILE A 49 6.19 -17.10 3.75
N ALA A 50 6.83 -17.41 4.88
CA ALA A 50 8.24 -17.17 5.11
C ALA A 50 9.11 -17.92 4.09
N GLU A 51 8.81 -19.20 3.84
CA GLU A 51 9.46 -20.02 2.81
C GLU A 51 9.21 -19.45 1.40
N THR A 52 7.95 -19.11 1.10
CA THR A 52 7.58 -18.55 -0.21
C THR A 52 8.29 -17.23 -0.49
N LEU A 53 8.41 -16.35 0.51
CA LEU A 53 8.98 -15.02 0.35
C LEU A 53 10.50 -14.95 0.60
N GLY A 54 11.08 -15.95 1.25
CA GLY A 54 12.47 -15.89 1.72
C GLY A 54 12.69 -14.84 2.82
N ILE A 55 11.66 -14.52 3.59
CA ILE A 55 11.70 -13.48 4.63
C ILE A 55 11.57 -14.14 6.01
N PRO A 56 12.40 -13.76 7.00
CA PRO A 56 12.30 -14.34 8.33
C PRO A 56 11.00 -13.93 9.03
N ASN A 57 10.41 -14.87 9.77
CA ASN A 57 9.24 -14.65 10.63
C ASN A 57 9.69 -14.12 12.00
N GLU A 58 10.35 -12.97 12.03
CA GLU A 58 10.96 -12.38 13.22
C GLU A 58 10.77 -10.85 13.29
N GLY A 59 10.97 -10.26 14.47
CA GLY A 59 10.84 -8.83 14.71
C GLY A 59 9.51 -8.44 15.36
N ILE A 60 9.25 -7.13 15.44
CA ILE A 60 8.05 -6.61 16.12
C ILE A 60 6.77 -6.90 15.32
N THR A 61 5.69 -7.18 16.04
CA THR A 61 4.38 -7.55 15.48
C THR A 61 3.32 -6.45 15.61
N HIS A 62 3.59 -5.44 16.44
CA HIS A 62 2.78 -4.25 16.63
C HIS A 62 3.66 -3.01 16.77
N PHE A 63 3.08 -1.83 16.60
CA PHE A 63 3.80 -0.55 16.66
C PHE A 63 3.43 0.29 17.89
N ASN A 64 2.88 -0.33 18.94
CA ASN A 64 2.36 0.39 20.10
C ASN A 64 3.46 1.13 20.89
N ASP A 65 4.69 0.61 20.86
CA ASP A 65 5.83 1.19 21.58
C ASP A 65 6.38 2.46 20.95
N ILE A 66 5.96 2.77 19.71
CA ILE A 66 6.37 3.98 18.99
C ILE A 66 5.28 5.03 19.15
N GLY A 67 5.64 6.18 19.73
CA GLY A 67 4.72 7.30 19.88
C GLY A 67 4.35 7.91 18.52
N LYS A 68 3.13 8.42 18.37
CA LYS A 68 2.71 9.13 17.14
C LYS A 68 3.66 10.28 16.79
N THR A 69 4.02 11.11 17.78
CA THR A 69 4.96 12.23 17.61
C THR A 69 6.34 11.77 17.19
N GLU A 70 6.84 10.68 17.77
CA GLU A 70 8.13 10.08 17.44
C GLU A 70 8.13 9.58 15.98
N ALA A 71 7.10 8.83 15.60
CA ALA A 71 6.96 8.35 14.22
C ALA A 71 6.91 9.51 13.22
N LEU A 72 6.16 10.57 13.54
CA LEU A 72 6.10 11.78 12.72
C LEU A 72 7.47 12.45 12.59
N GLY A 73 8.21 12.57 13.69
CA GLY A 73 9.52 13.21 13.68
C GLY A 73 10.53 12.45 12.82
N ILE A 74 10.52 11.11 12.92
CA ILE A 74 11.35 10.23 12.07
C ILE A 74 10.92 10.32 10.60
N CYS A 75 9.63 10.27 10.32
CA CYS A 75 9.09 10.32 8.96
C CYS A 75 9.40 11.65 8.26
N LEU A 76 9.27 12.77 8.98
CA LEU A 76 9.51 14.12 8.47
C LEU A 76 10.98 14.57 8.55
N GLU A 77 11.83 13.82 9.25
CA GLU A 77 13.22 14.19 9.55
C GLU A 77 13.31 15.51 10.34
N GLN A 78 12.37 15.70 11.27
CA GLN A 78 12.23 16.92 12.08
C GLN A 78 12.03 16.58 13.57
N PRO A 79 12.75 17.23 14.49
CA PRO A 79 12.68 16.89 15.91
C PRO A 79 11.41 17.40 16.61
N ASN A 80 10.84 18.53 16.19
CA ASN A 80 9.75 19.22 16.88
C ASN A 80 8.48 19.27 16.04
N VAL A 81 7.83 18.11 15.87
CA VAL A 81 6.62 17.98 15.08
C VAL A 81 5.36 18.12 15.95
N ASN A 82 4.34 18.83 15.45
CA ASN A 82 3.06 18.91 16.13
C ASN A 82 2.26 17.60 15.91
N PRO A 83 1.92 16.84 16.96
CA PRO A 83 1.19 15.57 16.81
C PRO A 83 -0.23 15.73 16.27
N LEU A 84 -0.79 16.94 16.29
CA LEU A 84 -2.10 17.28 15.75
C LEU A 84 -2.07 17.64 14.26
N MET A 85 -0.88 17.76 13.66
CA MET A 85 -0.75 18.06 12.23
C MET A 85 -1.24 16.88 11.38
N ASN A 86 -2.04 17.18 10.37
CA ASN A 86 -2.38 16.23 9.32
C ASN A 86 -1.23 16.18 8.30
N VAL A 87 -0.47 15.08 8.32
CA VAL A 87 0.60 14.84 7.35
C VAL A 87 0.02 14.13 6.14
N THR A 88 0.20 14.70 4.96
CA THR A 88 -0.02 14.01 3.68
C THR A 88 1.30 13.44 3.15
N SER A 89 1.23 12.50 2.20
CA SER A 89 2.40 11.92 1.55
C SER A 89 3.31 12.98 0.90
N SER A 90 2.78 14.10 0.43
CA SER A 90 3.58 15.19 -0.17
C SER A 90 4.41 15.97 0.84
N HIS A 91 4.07 15.93 2.12
CA HIS A 91 4.89 16.56 3.18
C HIS A 91 6.11 15.71 3.54
N LEU A 92 6.10 14.41 3.18
CA LEU A 92 7.19 13.51 3.51
C LEU A 92 8.39 13.73 2.58
N PRO A 93 9.63 13.71 3.12
CA PRO A 93 10.83 13.57 2.31
C PRO A 93 10.73 12.37 1.35
N ILE A 94 11.43 12.44 0.21
CA ILE A 94 11.29 11.46 -0.89
C ILE A 94 11.53 10.02 -0.40
N ALA A 95 12.55 9.79 0.44
CA ALA A 95 12.82 8.47 0.99
C ALA A 95 11.64 7.93 1.83
N SER A 96 11.13 8.74 2.78
CA SER A 96 9.95 8.40 3.59
C SER A 96 8.72 8.16 2.72
N ARG A 97 8.56 8.94 1.64
CA ARG A 97 7.45 8.82 0.69
C ARG A 97 7.52 7.52 -0.11
N ILE A 98 8.71 7.11 -0.56
CA ILE A 98 8.92 5.81 -1.23
C ILE A 98 8.61 4.67 -0.27
N ILE A 99 9.11 4.72 0.97
CA ILE A 99 8.80 3.70 2.00
C ILE A 99 7.29 3.63 2.24
N LEU A 100 6.61 4.77 2.37
CA LEU A 100 5.16 4.81 2.53
C LEU A 100 4.42 4.15 1.34
N LEU A 101 4.90 4.36 0.11
CA LEU A 101 4.34 3.70 -1.07
C LEU A 101 4.53 2.18 -0.98
N LEU A 102 5.71 1.69 -0.57
CA LEU A 102 5.96 0.26 -0.37
C LEU A 102 5.05 -0.32 0.73
N VAL A 103 4.88 0.40 1.84
CA VAL A 103 3.97 0.01 2.93
C VAL A 103 2.55 -0.14 2.41
N THR A 104 2.04 0.88 1.70
CA THR A 104 0.62 0.95 1.35
C THR A 104 0.24 0.24 0.04
N ASN A 105 1.21 -0.17 -0.78
CA ASN A 105 0.97 -0.92 -2.03
C ASN A 105 1.40 -2.38 -1.95
N THR A 106 2.39 -2.71 -1.11
CA THR A 106 3.02 -4.05 -1.11
C THR A 106 2.95 -4.75 0.24
N PHE A 107 3.31 -4.08 1.34
CA PHE A 107 3.37 -4.72 2.67
C PHE A 107 2.02 -4.83 3.36
N LEU A 108 1.22 -3.77 3.30
CA LEU A 108 -0.14 -3.68 3.81
C LEU A 108 -1.00 -2.95 2.77
N PRO A 109 -1.29 -3.59 1.62
CA PRO A 109 -1.97 -2.96 0.49
C PRO A 109 -3.33 -2.42 0.89
N LYS A 110 -3.57 -1.12 0.74
CA LYS A 110 -4.88 -0.50 0.98
C LYS A 110 -5.52 -0.06 -0.33
N GLU A 111 -6.85 -0.06 -0.38
CA GLU A 111 -7.58 0.58 -1.47
C GLU A 111 -7.77 2.08 -1.24
N GLY A 112 -8.01 2.81 -2.33
CA GLY A 112 -8.30 4.24 -2.30
C GLY A 112 -7.05 5.11 -2.29
N SER A 113 -7.12 6.23 -1.57
CA SER A 113 -6.09 7.26 -1.62
C SER A 113 -4.85 6.90 -0.78
N HIS A 114 -3.67 7.04 -1.39
CA HIS A 114 -2.38 6.95 -0.71
C HIS A 114 -1.90 8.33 -0.20
N THR A 115 -2.71 9.37 -0.35
CA THR A 115 -2.35 10.75 0.03
C THR A 115 -2.30 10.93 1.55
N LEU A 116 -3.22 10.30 2.29
CA LEU A 116 -3.27 10.38 3.75
C LEU A 116 -2.77 9.07 4.37
N PRO A 117 -1.55 9.04 4.92
CA PRO A 117 -1.07 7.90 5.68
C PRO A 117 -1.83 7.78 7.01
N SER A 118 -2.16 6.53 7.38
CA SER A 118 -2.66 6.24 8.72
C SER A 118 -1.55 6.37 9.77
N GLU A 119 -1.90 6.44 11.06
CA GLU A 119 -0.89 6.37 12.14
C GLU A 119 -0.05 5.08 12.04
N ARG A 120 -0.69 3.96 11.69
CA ARG A 120 -0.02 2.67 11.47
C ARG A 120 0.98 2.75 10.31
N ASP A 121 0.61 3.43 9.21
CA ASP A 121 1.47 3.60 8.05
C ASP A 121 2.74 4.40 8.44
N LEU A 122 2.56 5.51 9.17
CA LEU A 122 3.66 6.34 9.63
C LEU A 122 4.59 5.61 10.61
N LYS A 123 4.02 4.85 11.55
CA LYS A 123 4.82 4.03 12.47
C LYS A 123 5.60 2.95 11.74
N PHE A 124 5.01 2.32 10.73
CA PHE A 124 5.74 1.37 9.89
C PHE A 124 6.92 2.06 9.20
N VAL A 125 6.70 3.21 8.55
CA VAL A 125 7.76 3.99 7.90
C VAL A 125 8.87 4.33 8.90
N ALA A 126 8.52 4.79 10.10
CA ALA A 126 9.47 5.11 11.16
C ALA A 126 10.34 3.91 11.58
N CYS A 127 9.74 2.72 11.76
CA CYS A 127 10.48 1.49 12.03
C CYS A 127 11.50 1.18 10.94
N VAL A 128 11.09 1.28 9.67
CA VAL A 128 11.97 1.01 8.53
C VAL A 128 13.15 1.98 8.52
N LYS A 129 12.90 3.27 8.75
CA LYS A 129 13.95 4.29 8.80
C LYS A 129 14.93 4.11 9.97
N ASN A 130 14.44 3.66 11.12
CA ASN A 130 15.27 3.38 12.28
C ASN A 130 15.95 2.00 12.24
N GLY A 131 15.67 1.17 11.23
CA GLY A 131 16.20 -0.18 11.13
C GLY A 131 15.60 -1.17 12.14
N THR A 132 14.47 -0.83 12.77
CA THR A 132 13.77 -1.71 13.72
C THR A 132 13.22 -2.95 12.99
N PRO A 133 13.65 -4.18 13.31
CA PRO A 133 13.17 -5.38 12.62
C PRO A 133 11.65 -5.55 12.76
N ILE A 134 10.94 -5.66 11.64
CA ILE A 134 9.49 -5.83 11.59
C ILE A 134 9.16 -7.24 11.11
N ASN A 135 8.26 -7.93 11.82
CA ASN A 135 7.73 -9.21 11.39
C ASN A 135 6.67 -9.02 10.29
N LEU A 136 7.13 -8.85 9.05
CA LEU A 136 6.27 -8.65 7.89
C LEU A 136 5.32 -9.82 7.66
N ILE A 137 5.77 -11.05 7.93
CA ILE A 137 4.96 -12.28 7.77
C ILE A 137 3.72 -12.22 8.66
N TYR A 138 3.90 -11.92 9.95
CA TYR A 138 2.82 -11.77 10.91
C TYR A 138 1.83 -10.68 10.47
N LEU A 139 2.34 -9.54 9.96
CA LEU A 139 1.51 -8.44 9.49
C LEU A 139 0.69 -8.80 8.25
N ILE A 140 1.24 -9.58 7.32
CA ILE A 140 0.53 -10.08 6.14
C ILE A 140 -0.61 -11.02 6.56
N VAL A 141 -0.33 -12.00 7.42
CA VAL A 141 -1.34 -12.95 7.92
C VAL A 141 -2.49 -12.22 8.61
N ASN A 142 -2.16 -11.30 9.53
CA ASN A 142 -3.20 -10.52 10.21
C ASN A 142 -4.01 -9.66 9.24
N HIS A 143 -3.38 -9.12 8.20
CA HIS A 143 -4.10 -8.35 7.19
C HIS A 143 -5.05 -9.23 6.36
N LEU A 144 -4.65 -10.46 6.00
CA LEU A 144 -5.55 -11.44 5.36
C LEU A 144 -6.75 -11.76 6.25
N LEU A 145 -6.52 -12.05 7.53
CA LEU A 145 -7.55 -12.40 8.50
C LEU A 145 -8.47 -11.24 8.87
N SER A 146 -7.99 -9.99 8.74
CA SER A 146 -8.81 -8.79 8.95
C SER A 146 -9.92 -8.61 7.92
N ARG A 147 -9.95 -9.45 6.87
CA ARG A 147 -10.97 -9.45 5.80
C ARG A 147 -11.28 -8.05 5.30
N PRO A 148 -10.28 -7.33 4.79
CA PRO A 148 -10.53 -5.99 4.31
C PRO A 148 -11.52 -6.07 3.14
N ASN A 149 -12.20 -4.96 2.85
CA ASN A 149 -13.26 -4.92 1.83
C ASN A 149 -12.76 -5.14 0.39
N HIS A 150 -11.48 -5.46 0.23
CA HIS A 150 -10.78 -5.73 -1.02
C HIS A 150 -10.04 -7.07 -0.98
N THR A 151 -9.44 -7.45 -2.11
CA THR A 151 -8.63 -8.67 -2.23
C THR A 151 -7.13 -8.32 -2.22
N PRO A 152 -6.52 -8.07 -1.05
CA PRO A 152 -5.11 -7.72 -0.99
C PRO A 152 -4.21 -8.88 -1.45
N TYR A 153 -2.95 -8.56 -1.71
CA TYR A 153 -1.91 -9.55 -2.04
C TYR A 153 -2.24 -10.55 -3.19
N PRO A 154 -2.86 -10.12 -4.30
CA PRO A 154 -3.25 -11.06 -5.36
C PRO A 154 -2.06 -11.84 -5.94
N MET A 155 -0.88 -11.21 -5.99
CA MET A 155 0.37 -11.86 -6.45
C MET A 155 0.86 -12.93 -5.47
N LEU A 156 0.92 -12.61 -4.18
CA LEU A 156 1.38 -13.54 -3.15
C LEU A 156 0.44 -14.74 -3.06
N LEU A 157 -0.87 -14.50 -3.03
CA LEU A 157 -1.86 -15.56 -2.97
C LEU A 157 -1.81 -16.44 -4.22
N SER A 158 -1.67 -15.86 -5.41
CA SER A 158 -1.48 -16.62 -6.64
C SER A 158 -0.26 -17.54 -6.54
N ARG A 159 0.86 -17.03 -6.06
CA ARG A 159 2.09 -17.82 -5.88
C ARG A 159 1.90 -18.95 -4.86
N ILE A 160 1.32 -18.66 -3.69
CA ILE A 160 1.10 -19.66 -2.64
C ILE A 160 0.15 -20.75 -3.12
N ILE A 161 -0.98 -20.36 -3.74
CA ILE A 161 -1.95 -21.31 -4.28
C ILE A 161 -1.27 -22.22 -5.31
N MET A 162 -0.47 -21.66 -6.23
CA MET A 162 0.27 -22.47 -7.19
C MET A 162 1.23 -23.46 -6.54
N VAL A 163 1.99 -23.03 -5.52
CA VAL A 163 2.92 -23.91 -4.80
C VAL A 163 2.16 -25.07 -4.13
N VAL A 164 1.01 -24.78 -3.50
CA VAL A 164 0.18 -25.80 -2.84
C VAL A 164 -0.47 -26.76 -3.85
N LEU A 165 -1.00 -26.25 -4.96
CA LEU A 165 -1.60 -27.12 -5.99
C LEU A 165 -0.53 -28.01 -6.63
N ALA A 166 0.65 -27.45 -6.93
CA ALA A 166 1.76 -28.21 -7.49
C ALA A 166 2.27 -29.30 -6.54
N SER A 167 2.37 -29.03 -5.23
CA SER A 167 2.80 -30.04 -4.25
C SER A 167 1.81 -31.20 -4.08
N LEU A 168 0.55 -30.98 -4.45
CA LEU A 168 -0.51 -31.98 -4.44
C LEU A 168 -0.77 -32.62 -5.82
N ASN A 169 0.02 -32.26 -6.84
CA ASN A 169 -0.18 -32.68 -8.25
C ASN A 169 -1.59 -32.35 -8.79
N ILE A 170 -2.10 -31.16 -8.47
CA ILE A 170 -3.38 -30.66 -8.95
C ILE A 170 -3.14 -29.69 -10.10
N ASP A 171 -3.67 -30.04 -11.26
CA ASP A 171 -3.55 -29.21 -12.46
C ASP A 171 -4.45 -27.97 -12.37
N ILE A 172 -3.94 -26.86 -12.92
CA ILE A 172 -4.73 -25.65 -13.11
C ILE A 172 -5.66 -25.88 -14.31
N PRO A 173 -6.97 -25.59 -14.20
CA PRO A 173 -7.90 -25.74 -15.30
C PRO A 173 -7.47 -24.94 -16.55
N ASP A 174 -7.68 -25.51 -17.75
CA ASP A 174 -7.30 -24.88 -19.03
C ASP A 174 -7.96 -23.51 -19.28
N ASP A 175 -9.11 -23.26 -18.65
CA ASP A 175 -9.87 -22.01 -18.74
C ASP A 175 -9.39 -20.93 -17.74
N GLU A 176 -8.38 -21.23 -16.92
CA GLU A 176 -7.84 -20.30 -15.95
C GLU A 176 -7.12 -19.14 -16.66
N GLN A 177 -7.56 -17.91 -16.36
CA GLN A 177 -6.94 -16.71 -16.90
C GLN A 177 -5.86 -16.19 -15.97
N SER A 178 -4.78 -15.70 -16.56
CA SER A 178 -3.68 -15.08 -15.84
C SER A 178 -3.42 -13.66 -16.30
N VAL A 179 -3.03 -12.78 -15.38
CA VAL A 179 -2.76 -11.38 -15.67
C VAL A 179 -1.42 -10.96 -15.06
N LYS A 180 -0.73 -10.04 -15.74
CA LYS A 180 0.48 -9.43 -15.19
C LYS A 180 0.12 -8.36 -14.15
N PRO A 181 0.93 -8.21 -13.09
CA PRO A 181 0.72 -7.15 -12.12
C PRO A 181 0.84 -5.77 -12.77
N THR A 182 0.01 -4.84 -12.32
CA THR A 182 -0.02 -3.46 -12.83
C THR A 182 0.94 -2.56 -12.06
N HIS A 183 1.21 -1.36 -12.58
CA HIS A 183 1.98 -0.33 -11.86
C HIS A 183 1.29 0.17 -10.58
N LYS A 184 0.02 -0.15 -10.34
CA LYS A 184 -0.68 0.13 -9.09
C LYS A 184 -0.37 -0.89 -8.00
N GLN A 185 0.06 -2.10 -8.38
CA GLN A 185 0.42 -3.18 -7.45
C GLN A 185 1.92 -3.21 -7.19
N LEU A 186 2.71 -2.57 -8.05
CA LEU A 186 4.17 -2.54 -7.97
C LEU A 186 4.65 -1.10 -7.76
N VAL A 187 5.51 -0.89 -6.77
CA VAL A 187 6.25 0.36 -6.62
C VAL A 187 7.47 0.32 -7.55
N ASN A 188 7.23 0.59 -8.84
CA ASN A 188 8.27 0.62 -9.87
C ASN A 188 8.50 2.05 -10.41
N LYS A 189 9.46 2.22 -11.33
CA LYS A 189 9.78 3.53 -11.93
C LYS A 189 8.56 4.23 -12.53
N ALA A 190 7.65 3.50 -13.19
CA ALA A 190 6.43 4.07 -13.77
C ALA A 190 5.44 4.51 -12.68
N GLY A 191 5.24 3.69 -11.64
CA GLY A 191 4.41 4.03 -10.48
C GLY A 191 4.93 5.24 -9.71
N LEU A 192 6.24 5.29 -9.44
CA LEU A 192 6.88 6.42 -8.78
C LEU A 192 6.72 7.72 -9.57
N ARG A 193 6.80 7.65 -10.91
CA ARG A 193 6.56 8.81 -11.77
C ARG A 193 5.14 9.36 -11.63
N LEU A 194 4.12 8.51 -11.46
CA LEU A 194 2.75 8.93 -11.17
C LEU A 194 2.61 9.60 -9.79
N CYS A 195 3.52 9.30 -8.87
CA CYS A 195 3.64 9.95 -7.57
C CYS A 195 4.59 11.16 -7.59
N ASN A 196 4.90 11.72 -8.77
CA ASN A 196 5.84 12.83 -8.95
C ASN A 196 7.25 12.55 -8.39
N ILE A 197 7.71 11.30 -8.44
CA ILE A 197 9.06 10.91 -8.03
C ILE A 197 9.79 10.36 -9.26
N VAL A 198 10.92 10.95 -9.62
CA VAL A 198 11.75 10.51 -10.74
C VAL A 198 13.20 10.34 -10.31
N PHE A 199 13.95 9.52 -11.04
CA PHE A 199 15.38 9.31 -10.81
C PHE A 199 16.15 10.05 -11.89
N GLU A 200 16.85 11.12 -11.49
CA GLU A 200 17.58 12.06 -12.36
C GLU A 200 18.94 12.35 -11.73
N ASP A 201 20.00 12.40 -12.54
CA ASP A 201 21.38 12.71 -12.11
C ASP A 201 21.91 11.88 -10.92
N GLY A 202 21.44 10.63 -10.78
CA GLY A 202 21.86 9.72 -9.72
C GLY A 202 21.07 9.86 -8.42
N GLU A 203 20.09 10.76 -8.36
CA GLU A 203 19.26 11.01 -7.18
C GLU A 203 17.77 10.87 -7.47
N TRP A 204 17.00 10.56 -6.43
CA TRP A 204 15.54 10.59 -6.51
C TRP A 204 15.06 12.02 -6.23
N VAL A 205 14.37 12.62 -7.20
CA VAL A 205 13.89 14.00 -7.12
C VAL A 205 12.38 14.07 -7.30
N GLU A 206 11.78 15.13 -6.75
CA GLU A 206 10.37 15.42 -6.99
C GLU A 206 10.22 16.09 -8.35
N LEU A 207 9.36 15.52 -9.19
CA LEU A 207 9.01 16.10 -10.48
C LEU A 207 8.29 17.43 -10.20
N GLN A 208 9.00 18.56 -10.30
CA GLN A 208 8.38 19.87 -10.13
C GLN A 208 7.25 20.01 -11.16
N GLY A 209 6.03 20.21 -10.67
CA GLY A 209 4.84 20.28 -11.50
C GLY A 209 4.99 21.37 -12.57
N ARG A 210 4.79 20.99 -13.83
CA ARG A 210 4.62 21.87 -15.00
C ARG A 210 3.32 22.70 -14.93
N GLY A 211 2.86 23.05 -13.73
CA GLY A 211 1.54 23.60 -13.42
C GLY A 211 1.56 24.62 -12.28
N ARG A 212 2.69 25.29 -12.06
CA ARG A 212 2.69 26.65 -11.53
C ARG A 212 3.45 27.50 -12.54
N GLU A 213 2.73 27.94 -13.58
CA GLU A 213 3.02 29.26 -14.13
C GLU A 213 3.26 30.18 -12.95
N GLN A 214 4.39 30.87 -13.01
CA GLN A 214 4.77 31.94 -12.10
C GLN A 214 3.51 32.66 -11.61
N MET A 215 3.41 32.86 -10.30
CA MET A 215 2.53 33.90 -9.76
C MET A 215 2.79 35.15 -10.60
N ARG A 216 1.96 35.39 -11.62
CA ARG A 216 1.86 36.70 -12.25
C ARG A 216 1.42 37.57 -11.09
N GLU A 217 2.32 38.45 -10.67
CA GLU A 217 1.99 39.62 -9.89
C GLU A 217 0.64 40.14 -10.39
N GLN A 218 -0.42 39.90 -9.62
CA GLN A 218 -1.65 40.63 -9.81
C GLN A 218 -1.33 42.04 -9.32
N ALA A 219 -0.95 42.87 -10.28
CA ALA A 219 -0.86 44.30 -10.12
C ALA A 219 -2.15 44.81 -9.48
N LYS A 220 -1.99 45.62 -8.43
CA LYS A 220 -3.06 46.41 -7.82
C LYS A 220 -3.87 47.12 -8.91
N VAL A 221 -5.16 46.79 -9.02
CA VAL A 221 -6.14 47.69 -9.62
C VAL A 221 -7.25 47.91 -8.59
N ARG A 222 -7.47 49.19 -8.31
CA ARG A 222 -8.45 49.74 -7.38
C ARG A 222 -9.77 50.00 -8.12
N ALA A 223 -10.85 49.87 -7.36
CA ALA A 223 -12.14 50.57 -7.43
C ALA A 223 -13.12 50.24 -8.58
N GLY A 224 -14.38 50.01 -8.18
CA GLY A 224 -15.56 49.96 -9.03
C GLY A 224 -16.68 49.22 -8.32
N ASP A 225 -17.42 49.94 -7.48
CA ASP A 225 -18.77 49.56 -7.02
C ASP A 225 -19.69 49.43 -8.24
N ASP A 226 -20.62 48.48 -8.23
CA ASP A 226 -21.99 48.63 -8.74
C ASP A 226 -22.85 47.45 -8.25
N GLU A 227 -23.99 47.81 -7.66
CA GLU A 227 -25.02 46.96 -7.04
C GLU A 227 -25.97 46.34 -8.09
N ASP A 228 -26.87 45.50 -7.56
CA ASP A 228 -28.20 45.10 -8.07
C ASP A 228 -28.37 43.68 -8.67
N ASP A 229 -28.90 42.81 -7.79
CA ASP A 229 -30.19 42.10 -7.89
C ASP A 229 -30.52 41.28 -9.16
N ASP A 230 -30.74 39.96 -9.00
CA ASP A 230 -32.10 39.43 -8.80
C ASP A 230 -32.15 37.88 -8.74
N GLU A 231 -33.21 37.43 -8.09
CA GLU A 231 -33.69 36.09 -7.74
C GLU A 231 -33.75 35.05 -8.89
N ASP A 232 -33.53 33.76 -8.56
CA ASP A 232 -34.57 32.71 -8.62
C ASP A 232 -33.99 31.29 -8.41
N ASP A 233 -34.48 30.61 -7.38
CA ASP A 233 -34.59 29.15 -7.23
C ASP A 233 -36.11 28.86 -7.45
N PRO A 234 -36.63 27.70 -7.95
CA PRO A 234 -36.05 26.37 -7.77
C PRO A 234 -36.46 25.23 -8.76
N GLN A 235 -35.96 24.02 -8.46
CA GLN A 235 -36.45 22.67 -8.85
C GLN A 235 -36.16 22.20 -10.30
N GLN A 236 -35.90 20.93 -10.62
CA GLN A 236 -36.61 19.70 -10.24
C GLN A 236 -35.75 18.43 -10.40
N PHE A 237 -35.98 17.46 -9.51
CA PHE A 237 -35.63 16.05 -9.68
C PHE A 237 -36.66 15.35 -10.58
N VAL A 238 -36.19 14.49 -11.49
CA VAL A 238 -36.80 13.20 -11.86
C VAL A 238 -35.66 12.20 -12.07
#